data_AF-A0A7S2B7C2-F1
#
_entry.id   AF-A0A7S2B7C2-F1
#
_cell.length_a   1.000
_cell.length_b   1.000
_cell.length_c   1.000
_cell.angle_alpha   90.00
_cell.angle_beta   90.00
_cell.angle_gamma   90.00
#
_symmetry.space_group_name_H-M   'P 1'
#
loop_
_entity.id
_entity.type
_entity.pdbx_description
1 polymer ?
#
loop_
_entity_poly.entity_id
_entity_poly.type
_entity_poly.pdbx_seq_one_letter_code
_entity_poly.pdbx_strand_id
1 'polypeptide(L)'
;DALVASGSVPNTEAPGMLPPGSLTSLITGMELQGTPLASGAVLSEFDGAFVTRRFRSRTDTAAAFNATRVAMAASAIARAIVELGAPGIPESASLGVDAAMPIVSDLADCLALSPKSRGLRCAAASELMTASAAVPGWYVGVMARPPSASSWVRWEREVRNGGRDVPMFAWSYLANATKSATWPGGDDAPASCVFGASNMSETCHNATQPFTPGACLGYQANFTRRRGTCVHASAVLLPSIPAATVARADGRGWTFDAKGLAGGAPAWTESYWETDTFHTRTFLKDPDHLATTLLVTGTLATVMVYAIGKFLGARVF
;
A
#
# COMPACT_ATOMS: atom_id res chain seq x y z
N ASP A 1 12.84 -14.60 16.46
CA ASP A 1 11.86 -15.32 17.29
C ASP A 1 10.43 -14.99 16.88
N ALA A 2 9.71 -16.07 16.58
CA ALA A 2 8.28 -16.28 16.45
C ALA A 2 7.35 -15.09 16.12
N LEU A 3 7.06 -14.92 14.83
CA LEU A 3 5.68 -14.78 14.37
C LEU A 3 5.45 -15.90 13.36
N VAL A 4 5.24 -17.10 13.91
CA VAL A 4 4.56 -18.18 13.18
C VAL A 4 3.15 -17.66 12.97
N ALA A 5 2.86 -17.18 11.76
CA ALA A 5 1.48 -17.07 11.31
C ALA A 5 0.96 -18.51 11.23
N SER A 6 0.37 -18.98 12.33
CA SER A 6 -0.53 -20.15 12.31
C SER A 6 -1.83 -19.73 11.61
N GLY A 7 -1.72 -19.37 10.34
CA GLY A 7 -2.84 -19.52 9.42
C GLY A 7 -2.76 -20.96 8.97
N SER A 8 -3.67 -21.80 9.45
CA SER A 8 -3.94 -23.10 8.86
C SER A 8 -4.00 -22.92 7.35
N VAL A 9 -3.05 -23.51 6.63
CA VAL A 9 -3.20 -23.75 5.19
C VAL A 9 -4.53 -24.50 5.06
N PRO A 10 -5.53 -23.97 4.35
CA PRO A 10 -6.72 -24.76 4.10
C PRO A 10 -6.24 -25.97 3.29
N ASN A 11 -6.29 -27.16 3.88
CA ASN A 11 -6.20 -28.39 3.13
C ASN A 11 -7.50 -28.50 2.33
N THR A 12 -7.47 -28.01 1.09
CA THR A 12 -8.55 -28.11 0.12
C THR A 12 -8.42 -29.45 -0.60
N GLU A 13 -8.87 -30.53 0.06
CA GLU A 13 -8.97 -31.87 -0.54
C GLU A 13 -10.35 -32.16 -1.15
N ALA A 14 -11.29 -31.19 -1.15
CA ALA A 14 -12.61 -31.35 -1.76
C ALA A 14 -12.69 -30.62 -3.12
N PRO A 15 -12.89 -31.34 -4.25
CA PRO A 15 -13.20 -30.72 -5.53
C PRO A 15 -14.41 -29.78 -5.42
N GLY A 16 -14.27 -28.53 -5.87
CA GLY A 16 -15.37 -27.55 -5.94
C GLY A 16 -15.40 -26.48 -4.84
N MET A 17 -14.49 -26.50 -3.85
CA MET A 17 -14.35 -25.37 -2.93
C MET A 17 -13.56 -24.23 -3.57
N LEU A 18 -14.13 -23.01 -3.55
CA LEU A 18 -13.44 -21.80 -3.99
C LEU A 18 -12.27 -21.49 -3.04
N PRO A 19 -11.07 -21.20 -3.56
CA PRO A 19 -9.97 -20.76 -2.70
C PRO A 19 -10.32 -19.40 -2.06
N PRO A 20 -9.75 -19.08 -0.87
CA PRO A 20 -9.97 -17.79 -0.24
C PRO A 20 -9.60 -16.63 -1.19
N GLY A 21 -10.53 -15.70 -1.44
CA GLY A 21 -10.30 -14.59 -2.36
C GLY A 21 -11.44 -13.57 -2.41
N SER A 22 -11.29 -12.54 -3.24
CA SER A 22 -12.31 -11.48 -3.33
C SER A 22 -13.64 -11.96 -3.91
N LEU A 23 -13.65 -13.04 -4.71
CA LEU A 23 -14.89 -13.62 -5.23
C LEU A 23 -15.78 -14.16 -4.10
N THR A 24 -15.20 -14.82 -3.09
CA THR A 24 -15.99 -15.30 -1.94
C THR A 24 -16.60 -14.13 -1.17
N SER A 25 -15.86 -13.03 -0.98
CA SER A 25 -16.41 -11.82 -0.37
C SER A 25 -17.50 -11.16 -1.20
N LEU A 26 -17.36 -11.16 -2.54
CA LEU A 26 -18.38 -10.65 -3.45
C LEU A 26 -19.66 -11.48 -3.37
N ILE A 27 -19.55 -12.82 -3.44
CA ILE A 27 -20.69 -13.74 -3.31
C ILE A 27 -21.43 -13.48 -2.00
N THR A 28 -20.71 -13.50 -0.87
CA THR A 28 -21.32 -13.25 0.45
C THR A 28 -21.96 -11.86 0.53
N GLY A 29 -21.30 -10.82 0.02
CA GLY A 29 -21.84 -9.46 0.03
C GLY A 29 -23.11 -9.32 -0.80
N MET A 30 -23.14 -9.95 -1.97
CA MET A 30 -24.28 -9.97 -2.89
C MET A 30 -25.45 -10.79 -2.34
N GLU A 31 -25.19 -11.93 -1.70
CA GLU A 31 -26.21 -12.73 -0.99
C GLU A 31 -26.87 -11.93 0.14
N LEU A 32 -26.07 -11.22 0.94
CA LEU A 32 -26.58 -10.34 2.01
C LEU A 32 -27.45 -9.19 1.46
N GLN A 33 -27.24 -8.79 0.20
CA GLN A 33 -28.04 -7.77 -0.49
C GLN A 33 -29.24 -8.35 -1.24
N GLY A 34 -29.45 -9.68 -1.19
CA GLY A 34 -30.54 -10.36 -1.89
C GLY A 34 -30.37 -10.42 -3.42
N THR A 35 -29.15 -10.19 -3.92
CA THR A 35 -28.83 -10.16 -5.35
C THR A 35 -27.75 -11.20 -5.65
N PRO A 36 -28.06 -12.52 -5.65
CA PRO A 36 -27.03 -13.55 -5.79
C PRO A 36 -26.22 -13.38 -7.09
N LEU A 37 -24.91 -13.59 -7.01
CA LEU A 37 -24.03 -13.52 -8.18
C LEU A 37 -24.38 -14.66 -9.15
N ALA A 38 -24.70 -14.32 -10.39
CA ALA A 38 -25.15 -15.30 -11.39
C ALA A 38 -24.04 -16.28 -11.81
N SER A 39 -22.81 -15.79 -11.98
CA SER A 39 -21.65 -16.61 -12.34
C SER A 39 -20.35 -15.91 -11.94
N GLY A 40 -19.31 -16.71 -11.71
CA GLY A 40 -17.96 -16.23 -11.40
C GLY A 40 -16.95 -17.35 -11.60
N ALA A 41 -15.72 -16.97 -11.91
CA ALA A 41 -14.62 -17.90 -12.07
C ALA A 41 -13.40 -17.40 -11.29
N VAL A 42 -12.62 -18.34 -10.77
CA VAL A 42 -11.31 -18.07 -10.17
C VAL A 42 -10.26 -18.75 -11.04
N LEU A 43 -9.26 -17.99 -11.46
CA LEU A 43 -8.07 -18.55 -12.09
C LEU A 43 -6.98 -18.68 -11.03
N SER A 44 -6.58 -19.91 -10.74
CA SER A 44 -5.49 -20.24 -9.81
C SER A 44 -4.40 -21.05 -10.52
N GLU A 45 -3.19 -21.01 -9.98
CA GLU A 45 -2.08 -21.87 -10.42
C GLU A 45 -2.09 -23.25 -9.72
N PHE A 46 -3.12 -23.53 -8.91
CA PHE A 46 -3.25 -24.74 -8.11
C PHE A 46 -4.69 -25.26 -8.10
N ASP A 47 -4.83 -26.58 -7.94
CA ASP A 47 -6.12 -27.27 -7.84
C ASP A 47 -6.52 -27.56 -6.39
N GLY A 48 -5.54 -27.73 -5.50
CA GLY A 48 -5.75 -28.09 -4.10
C GLY A 48 -4.96 -27.21 -3.16
N ALA A 49 -3.62 -27.29 -3.16
CA ALA A 49 -2.77 -26.48 -2.28
C ALA A 49 -1.93 -25.46 -3.05
N PHE A 50 -1.58 -24.35 -2.41
CA PHE A 50 -0.68 -23.34 -3.00
C PHE A 50 0.61 -23.98 -3.52
N VAL A 51 1.00 -23.65 -4.75
CA VAL A 51 2.27 -24.10 -5.35
C VAL A 51 3.46 -23.50 -4.58
N THR A 52 3.34 -22.25 -4.14
CA THR A 52 4.38 -21.58 -3.35
C THR A 52 4.36 -22.01 -1.88
N ARG A 53 5.53 -22.41 -1.37
CA ARG A 53 5.74 -22.65 0.07
C ARG A 53 6.04 -21.38 0.86
N ARG A 54 6.10 -20.23 0.19
CA ARG A 54 6.56 -18.96 0.77
C ARG A 54 5.47 -17.89 0.80
N PHE A 55 4.20 -18.28 0.64
CA PHE A 55 3.07 -17.36 0.59
C PHE A 55 3.16 -16.26 1.67
N ARG A 56 3.24 -14.99 1.24
CA ARG A 56 3.33 -13.79 2.11
C ARG A 56 4.52 -13.78 3.09
N SER A 57 5.55 -14.59 2.84
CA SER A 57 6.80 -14.60 3.59
C SER A 57 7.73 -13.49 3.12
N ARG A 58 8.69 -13.08 3.96
CA ARG A 58 9.80 -12.19 3.55
C ARG A 58 10.67 -12.79 2.43
N THR A 59 10.57 -14.10 2.21
CA THR A 59 11.30 -14.84 1.16
C THR A 59 10.46 -15.07 -0.10
N ASP A 60 9.21 -14.59 -0.11
CA ASP A 60 8.36 -14.51 -1.28
C ASP A 60 8.89 -13.40 -2.19
N THR A 61 9.74 -13.81 -3.13
CA THR A 61 10.51 -12.89 -3.97
C THR A 61 10.26 -13.23 -5.44
N ALA A 62 10.68 -12.34 -6.33
CA ALA A 62 10.60 -12.51 -7.77
C ALA A 62 11.38 -13.73 -8.30
N ALA A 63 12.10 -14.46 -7.45
CA ALA A 63 12.85 -15.65 -7.86
C ALA A 63 11.97 -16.73 -8.53
N ALA A 64 10.67 -16.78 -8.21
CA ALA A 64 9.72 -17.69 -8.83
C ALA A 64 8.92 -17.05 -10.00
N PHE A 65 9.12 -15.76 -10.28
CA PHE A 65 8.37 -15.05 -11.31
C PHE A 65 8.84 -15.46 -12.72
N ASN A 66 7.88 -15.78 -13.59
CA ASN A 66 8.14 -16.11 -14.99
C ASN A 66 7.27 -15.21 -15.89
N ALA A 67 7.91 -14.21 -16.51
CA ALA A 67 7.23 -13.20 -17.33
C ALA A 67 6.44 -13.83 -18.48
N THR A 68 6.98 -14.87 -19.13
CA THR A 68 6.31 -15.56 -20.25
C THR A 68 5.01 -16.23 -19.81
N ARG A 69 5.01 -16.92 -18.65
CA ARG A 69 3.78 -17.53 -18.12
C ARG A 69 2.73 -16.49 -17.77
N VAL A 70 3.15 -15.38 -17.17
CA VAL A 70 2.25 -14.28 -16.82
C VAL A 70 1.69 -13.60 -18.08
N ALA A 71 2.51 -13.39 -19.12
CA ALA A 71 2.05 -12.84 -20.39
C ALA A 71 1.05 -13.77 -21.10
N MET A 72 1.28 -15.08 -21.11
CA MET A 72 0.32 -16.05 -21.65
C MET A 72 -1.01 -16.01 -20.90
N ALA A 73 -0.97 -15.99 -19.56
CA ALA A 73 -2.17 -15.88 -18.74
C ALA A 73 -2.92 -14.55 -18.98
N ALA A 74 -2.18 -13.43 -19.04
CA ALA A 74 -2.75 -12.11 -19.32
C ALA A 74 -3.43 -12.05 -20.69
N SER A 75 -2.82 -12.62 -21.73
CA SER A 75 -3.42 -12.73 -23.06
C SER A 75 -4.68 -13.58 -23.08
N ALA A 76 -4.69 -14.72 -22.38
CA ALA A 76 -5.88 -15.57 -22.26
C ALA A 76 -7.02 -14.84 -21.55
N ILE A 77 -6.73 -14.15 -20.45
CA ILE A 77 -7.72 -13.32 -19.72
C ILE A 77 -8.24 -12.20 -20.61
N ALA A 78 -7.37 -11.50 -21.34
CA ALA A 78 -7.78 -10.41 -22.23
C ALA A 78 -8.73 -10.90 -23.32
N ARG A 79 -8.49 -12.08 -23.91
CA ARG A 79 -9.40 -12.70 -24.90
C ARG A 79 -10.75 -13.02 -24.28
N ALA A 80 -10.77 -13.68 -23.13
CA ALA A 80 -12.00 -14.01 -22.42
C ALA A 80 -12.82 -12.74 -22.09
N ILE A 81 -12.18 -11.65 -21.66
CA ILE A 81 -12.85 -10.37 -21.38
C ILE A 81 -13.46 -9.77 -22.66
N VAL A 82 -12.74 -9.80 -23.79
CA VAL A 82 -13.26 -9.29 -25.06
C VAL A 82 -14.47 -10.10 -25.53
N GLU A 83 -14.39 -11.42 -25.47
CA GLU A 83 -15.49 -12.32 -25.85
C GLU A 83 -16.74 -12.14 -24.98
N LEU A 84 -16.55 -11.98 -23.66
CA LEU A 84 -17.66 -11.83 -22.70
C LEU A 84 -18.24 -10.40 -22.68
N GLY A 85 -17.39 -9.38 -22.79
CA GLY A 85 -17.75 -7.99 -22.53
C GLY A 85 -18.04 -7.16 -23.77
N ALA A 86 -17.59 -7.60 -24.95
CA ALA A 86 -17.73 -6.85 -26.19
C ALA A 86 -18.05 -7.78 -27.38
N PRO A 87 -19.23 -8.42 -27.37
CA PRO A 87 -19.62 -9.34 -28.44
C PRO A 87 -19.56 -8.63 -29.80
N GLY A 88 -18.80 -9.19 -30.74
CA GLY A 88 -18.60 -8.63 -32.09
C GLY A 88 -17.28 -7.89 -32.30
N ILE A 89 -16.47 -7.67 -31.26
CA ILE A 89 -15.08 -7.25 -31.44
C ILE A 89 -14.24 -8.46 -31.93
N PRO A 90 -13.46 -8.32 -33.02
CA PRO A 90 -12.62 -9.42 -33.51
C PRO A 90 -11.59 -9.89 -32.48
N GLU A 91 -11.31 -11.20 -32.41
CA GLU A 91 -10.28 -11.75 -31.51
C GLU A 91 -8.90 -11.11 -31.75
N SER A 92 -8.63 -10.68 -32.99
CA SER A 92 -7.40 -9.95 -33.37
C SER A 92 -7.24 -8.60 -32.68
N ALA A 93 -8.30 -8.04 -32.09
CA ALA A 93 -8.24 -6.82 -31.29
C ALA A 93 -7.82 -7.10 -29.83
N SER A 94 -7.69 -8.36 -29.43
CA SER A 94 -7.24 -8.75 -28.10
C SER A 94 -5.72 -8.71 -27.95
N LEU A 95 -5.24 -8.63 -26.70
CA LEU A 95 -3.82 -8.56 -26.36
C LEU A 95 -3.13 -9.92 -26.61
N GLY A 96 -2.34 -10.01 -27.69
CA GLY A 96 -1.47 -11.16 -27.96
C GLY A 96 -0.29 -11.28 -26.99
N VAL A 97 0.32 -12.47 -26.91
CA VAL A 97 1.42 -12.75 -25.96
C VAL A 97 2.62 -11.85 -26.23
N ASP A 98 2.99 -11.66 -27.49
CA ASP A 98 4.13 -10.81 -27.89
C ASP A 98 3.93 -9.34 -27.47
N ALA A 99 2.69 -8.85 -27.50
CA ALA A 99 2.33 -7.51 -27.02
C ALA A 99 2.22 -7.44 -25.49
N ALA A 100 1.84 -8.54 -24.83
CA ALA A 100 1.77 -8.62 -23.37
C ALA A 100 3.16 -8.69 -22.72
N MET A 101 4.12 -9.37 -23.34
CA MET A 101 5.47 -9.56 -22.82
C MET A 101 6.18 -8.27 -22.36
N PRO A 102 6.29 -7.21 -23.18
CA PRO A 102 6.96 -5.97 -22.76
C PRO A 102 6.23 -5.29 -21.59
N ILE A 103 4.90 -5.31 -21.58
CA ILE A 103 4.07 -4.74 -20.51
C ILE A 103 4.32 -5.50 -19.19
N VAL A 104 4.30 -6.83 -19.24
CA VAL A 104 4.54 -7.69 -18.07
C VAL A 104 5.97 -7.51 -17.54
N SER A 105 6.96 -7.41 -18.43
CA SER A 105 8.35 -7.20 -18.04
C SER A 105 8.53 -5.84 -17.33
N ASP A 106 7.96 -4.77 -17.88
CA ASP A 106 8.06 -3.43 -17.30
C ASP A 106 7.35 -3.34 -15.94
N LEU A 107 6.15 -3.93 -15.82
CA LEU A 107 5.45 -4.03 -14.53
C LEU A 107 6.22 -4.89 -13.52
N ALA A 108 6.85 -5.98 -13.95
CA ALA A 108 7.67 -6.82 -13.07
C ALA A 108 8.92 -6.07 -12.57
N ASP A 109 9.56 -5.28 -13.41
CA ASP A 109 10.69 -4.42 -13.02
C ASP A 109 10.30 -3.39 -11.94
N CYS A 110 9.02 -2.99 -11.90
CA CYS A 110 8.48 -2.08 -10.91
C CYS A 110 8.01 -2.76 -9.61
N LEU A 111 7.31 -3.89 -9.74
CA LEU A 111 6.52 -4.49 -8.67
C LEU A 111 7.16 -5.73 -8.03
N ALA A 112 7.98 -6.46 -8.77
CA ALA A 112 8.53 -7.71 -8.30
C ALA A 112 9.65 -7.45 -7.27
N LEU A 113 9.57 -8.15 -6.14
CA LEU A 113 10.59 -8.12 -5.09
C LEU A 113 11.83 -8.88 -5.56
N SER A 114 12.69 -8.22 -6.33
CA SER A 114 13.94 -8.77 -6.85
C SER A 114 15.11 -7.91 -6.40
N PRO A 115 16.27 -8.50 -6.03
CA PRO A 115 17.50 -7.73 -5.82
C PRO A 115 17.94 -6.94 -7.06
N LYS A 116 17.48 -7.35 -8.25
CA LYS A 116 17.81 -6.72 -9.53
C LYS A 116 16.75 -5.73 -10.02
N SER A 117 15.56 -5.70 -9.41
CA SER A 117 14.52 -4.77 -9.85
C SER A 117 14.84 -3.35 -9.39
N ARG A 118 14.46 -2.36 -10.21
CA ARG A 118 14.53 -0.95 -9.80
C ARG A 118 13.42 -0.60 -8.81
N GLY A 119 12.47 -1.52 -8.62
CA GLY A 119 11.28 -1.31 -7.82
C GLY A 119 10.50 -0.10 -8.34
N LEU A 120 9.88 0.68 -7.47
CA LEU A 120 9.10 1.87 -7.86
C LEU A 120 9.97 3.05 -8.35
N ARG A 121 11.27 2.82 -8.60
CA ARG A 121 12.15 3.70 -9.40
C ARG A 121 12.36 3.19 -10.83
N CYS A 122 11.63 2.18 -11.27
CA CYS A 122 11.55 1.75 -12.67
C CYS A 122 11.08 2.90 -13.57
N ALA A 123 11.24 2.74 -14.89
CA ALA A 123 10.88 3.76 -15.88
C ALA A 123 9.39 4.14 -15.76
N ALA A 124 8.48 3.15 -15.84
CA ALA A 124 7.04 3.41 -15.74
C ALA A 124 6.62 4.14 -14.47
N ALA A 125 7.10 3.73 -13.30
CA ALA A 125 6.76 4.42 -12.06
C ALA A 125 7.31 5.84 -12.03
N SER A 126 8.56 6.05 -12.48
CA SER A 126 9.23 7.36 -12.45
C SER A 126 8.60 8.40 -13.39
N GLU A 127 7.94 7.96 -14.46
CA GLU A 127 7.21 8.82 -15.39
C GLU A 127 5.82 9.17 -14.87
N LEU A 128 5.22 8.31 -14.05
CA LEU A 128 3.82 8.45 -13.60
C LEU A 128 3.69 9.03 -12.19
N MET A 129 4.68 8.84 -11.33
CA MET A 129 4.64 9.30 -9.94
C MET A 129 6.04 9.48 -9.33
N THR A 130 6.10 10.08 -8.14
CA THR A 130 7.32 10.11 -7.32
C THR A 130 7.17 9.19 -6.13
N ALA A 131 7.76 8.00 -6.17
CA ALA A 131 7.69 7.03 -5.08
C ALA A 131 8.38 7.56 -3.79
N SER A 132 7.83 7.25 -2.62
CA SER A 132 8.43 7.52 -1.31
C SER A 132 9.54 6.54 -0.96
N ALA A 133 9.48 5.31 -1.49
CA ALA A 133 10.53 4.30 -1.36
C ALA A 133 10.79 3.58 -2.70
N ALA A 134 11.99 3.01 -2.83
CA ALA A 134 12.35 2.22 -4.02
C ALA A 134 11.70 0.84 -4.01
N VAL A 135 11.69 0.16 -2.86
CA VAL A 135 11.17 -1.20 -2.73
C VAL A 135 9.65 -1.15 -2.56
N PRO A 136 8.86 -1.83 -3.41
CA PRO A 136 7.41 -1.86 -3.27
C PRO A 136 7.00 -2.59 -1.99
N GLY A 137 6.23 -1.91 -1.14
CA GLY A 137 5.56 -2.51 0.02
C GLY A 137 4.13 -2.90 -0.31
N TRP A 138 3.77 -4.16 -0.08
CA TRP A 138 2.42 -4.70 -0.26
C TRP A 138 1.57 -4.64 1.00
N TYR A 139 2.13 -4.11 2.09
CA TYR A 139 1.38 -3.85 3.31
C TYR A 139 0.40 -2.69 3.09
N VAL A 140 -0.88 -2.93 3.40
CA VAL A 140 -1.99 -1.98 3.14
C VAL A 140 -1.93 -0.71 3.98
N GLY A 141 -1.12 -0.68 5.03
CA GLY A 141 -0.99 0.46 5.92
C GLY A 141 -2.18 0.65 6.86
N VAL A 142 -2.27 1.85 7.43
CA VAL A 142 -3.27 2.19 8.46
C VAL A 142 -4.04 3.41 8.05
N MET A 143 -5.36 3.29 8.10
CA MET A 143 -6.24 4.44 8.03
C MET A 143 -6.42 5.04 9.43
N ALA A 144 -5.52 5.93 9.84
CA ALA A 144 -5.52 6.47 11.21
C ALA A 144 -6.74 7.37 11.51
N ARG A 145 -7.26 8.06 10.50
CA ARG A 145 -8.41 8.98 10.63
C ARG A 145 -9.37 8.78 9.46
N PRO A 146 -10.68 8.99 9.68
CA PRO A 146 -11.63 9.18 8.61
C PRO A 146 -11.15 10.30 7.69
N PRO A 147 -11.13 10.11 6.37
CA PRO A 147 -10.76 11.19 5.46
C PRO A 147 -11.76 12.33 5.59
N SER A 148 -11.25 13.56 5.63
CA SER A 148 -12.06 14.73 5.33
C SER A 148 -12.58 14.62 3.89
N ALA A 149 -13.77 15.14 3.60
CA ALA A 149 -14.45 15.00 2.29
C ALA A 149 -13.65 15.40 1.03
N SER A 150 -12.46 16.00 1.17
CA SER A 150 -11.52 16.26 0.09
C SER A 150 -10.59 15.05 -0.18
N SER A 151 -11.03 14.22 -1.12
CA SER A 151 -10.30 13.22 -1.94
C SER A 151 -9.49 12.09 -1.28
N TRP A 152 -9.82 10.85 -1.65
CA TRP A 152 -9.08 9.62 -1.30
C TRP A 152 -7.62 9.60 -1.77
N VAL A 153 -7.30 10.36 -2.82
CA VAL A 153 -5.93 10.57 -3.32
C VAL A 153 -5.05 11.23 -2.26
N ARG A 154 -5.60 12.19 -1.49
CA ARG A 154 -4.90 12.90 -0.41
C ARG A 154 -4.57 11.94 0.70
N TRP A 155 -5.56 11.12 1.06
CA TRP A 155 -5.38 10.09 2.06
C TRP A 155 -4.31 9.08 1.68
N GLU A 156 -4.38 8.51 0.47
CA GLU A 156 -3.34 7.58 -0.01
C GLU A 156 -1.97 8.22 0.12
N ARG A 157 -1.83 9.52 -0.21
CA ARG A 157 -0.56 10.24 -0.02
C ARG A 157 -0.11 10.39 1.42
N GLU A 158 -1.01 10.62 2.36
CA GLU A 158 -0.69 10.68 3.79
C GLU A 158 -0.20 9.31 4.32
N VAL A 159 -0.73 8.21 3.79
CA VAL A 159 -0.40 6.84 4.22
C VAL A 159 0.84 6.27 3.53
N ARG A 160 1.30 6.88 2.42
CA ARG A 160 2.50 6.45 1.65
C ARG A 160 3.80 6.34 2.44
N ASN A 161 3.92 7.01 3.58
CA ASN A 161 5.12 6.95 4.43
C ASN A 161 5.55 5.48 4.65
N GLY A 162 6.80 5.16 4.31
CA GLY A 162 7.37 3.81 4.51
C GLY A 162 7.24 2.85 3.32
N GLY A 163 7.04 3.32 2.10
CA GLY A 163 7.07 2.47 0.88
C GLY A 163 5.74 1.85 0.48
N ARG A 164 4.63 2.47 0.89
CA ARG A 164 3.25 2.06 0.57
C ARG A 164 2.74 2.72 -0.72
N ASP A 165 3.59 2.71 -1.75
CA ASP A 165 3.37 3.44 -3.00
C ASP A 165 2.69 2.58 -4.09
N VAL A 166 2.48 1.28 -3.83
CA VAL A 166 1.94 0.33 -4.80
C VAL A 166 0.51 0.69 -5.26
N PRO A 167 -0.45 1.05 -4.38
CA PRO A 167 -1.80 1.45 -4.82
C PRO A 167 -1.78 2.69 -5.72
N MET A 168 -0.96 3.69 -5.37
CA MET A 168 -0.79 4.90 -6.17
C MET A 168 -0.14 4.62 -7.53
N PHE A 169 0.84 3.71 -7.57
CA PHE A 169 1.42 3.25 -8.84
C PHE A 169 0.37 2.56 -9.70
N ALA A 170 -0.37 1.60 -9.15
CA ALA A 170 -1.40 0.85 -9.87
C ALA A 170 -2.48 1.79 -10.42
N TRP A 171 -2.97 2.74 -9.61
CA TRP A 171 -3.92 3.76 -10.05
C TRP A 171 -3.36 4.63 -11.16
N SER A 172 -2.12 5.13 -11.01
CA SER A 172 -1.49 6.00 -12.01
C SER A 172 -1.20 5.26 -13.33
N TYR A 173 -0.79 4.00 -13.24
CA TYR A 173 -0.55 3.12 -14.38
C TYR A 173 -1.85 2.83 -15.15
N LEU A 174 -2.91 2.44 -14.43
CA LEU A 174 -4.24 2.23 -15.02
C LEU A 174 -4.79 3.52 -15.62
N ALA A 175 -4.65 4.66 -14.93
CA ALA A 175 -5.08 5.94 -15.45
C ALA A 175 -4.35 6.33 -16.74
N ASN A 176 -3.05 6.05 -16.83
CA ASN A 176 -2.29 6.27 -18.06
C ASN A 176 -2.71 5.33 -19.20
N ALA A 177 -3.03 4.07 -18.87
CA ALA A 177 -3.45 3.06 -19.83
C ALA A 177 -4.88 3.30 -20.37
N THR A 178 -5.78 3.87 -19.55
CA THR A 178 -7.18 4.11 -19.92
C THR A 178 -7.51 5.57 -20.18
N LYS A 179 -6.49 6.43 -20.35
CA LYS A 179 -6.71 7.85 -20.64
C LYS A 179 -7.41 8.04 -21.98
N SER A 180 -8.40 8.93 -21.99
CA SER A 180 -9.00 9.45 -23.23
C SER A 180 -7.99 10.30 -23.99
N ALA A 181 -8.00 10.22 -25.32
CA ALA A 181 -7.24 11.10 -26.19
C ALA A 181 -7.75 12.56 -26.13
N THR A 182 -9.03 12.74 -25.78
CA THR A 182 -9.69 14.05 -25.67
C THR A 182 -9.92 14.42 -24.21
N TRP A 183 -9.43 15.59 -23.81
CA TRP A 183 -9.81 16.24 -22.56
C TRP A 183 -11.20 16.87 -22.73
N PRO A 184 -12.16 16.65 -21.81
CA PRO A 184 -13.52 17.20 -21.94
C PRO A 184 -13.59 18.73 -22.01
N GLY A 185 -12.52 19.43 -21.63
CA GLY A 185 -12.43 20.90 -21.60
C GLY A 185 -11.96 21.58 -22.88
N GLY A 186 -11.68 20.85 -23.97
CA GLY A 186 -11.10 21.40 -25.20
C GLY A 186 -9.58 21.63 -25.16
N ASP A 187 -9.01 22.12 -26.27
CA ASP A 187 -7.56 22.39 -26.44
C ASP A 187 -7.06 23.61 -25.63
N ASP A 188 -7.96 24.34 -24.99
CA ASP A 188 -7.64 25.55 -24.25
C ASP A 188 -7.05 25.21 -22.87
N ALA A 189 -5.71 25.17 -22.88
CA ALA A 189 -4.77 24.97 -21.78
C ALA A 189 -4.75 23.54 -21.19
N PRO A 190 -3.59 22.84 -21.23
CA PRO A 190 -3.45 21.60 -20.50
C PRO A 190 -3.63 21.92 -19.02
N ALA A 191 -4.67 21.36 -18.38
CA ALA A 191 -4.88 21.48 -16.96
C ALA A 191 -3.61 20.97 -16.25
N SER A 192 -2.74 21.89 -15.81
CA SER A 192 -1.54 21.51 -15.09
C SER A 192 -1.94 21.29 -13.65
N CYS A 193 -1.79 20.07 -13.14
CA CYS A 193 -1.96 19.83 -11.72
C CYS A 193 -0.67 20.25 -10.99
N VAL A 194 -0.84 21.16 -10.01
CA VAL A 194 0.23 21.65 -9.14
C VAL A 194 -0.11 21.23 -7.72
N PHE A 195 0.82 20.56 -7.04
CA PHE A 195 0.68 20.25 -5.62
C PHE A 195 1.38 21.35 -4.81
N GLY A 196 0.60 22.13 -4.05
CA GLY A 196 1.09 23.18 -3.16
C GLY A 196 0.52 23.04 -1.75
N ALA A 197 1.28 23.50 -0.75
CA ALA A 197 1.06 23.30 0.69
C ALA A 197 -0.23 23.92 1.28
N SER A 198 -1.01 24.67 0.50
CA SER A 198 -2.23 25.35 0.98
C SER A 198 -3.48 25.08 0.16
N ASN A 199 -3.36 24.68 -1.11
CA ASN A 199 -4.48 24.41 -2.02
C ASN A 199 -4.21 23.09 -2.77
N MET A 200 -4.20 21.98 -2.03
CA MET A 200 -4.08 20.63 -2.61
C MET A 200 -5.41 20.23 -3.21
N SER A 201 -5.72 20.71 -4.40
CA SER A 201 -6.86 20.22 -5.16
C SER A 201 -6.32 19.24 -6.22
N GLU A 202 -6.49 17.96 -5.88
CA GLU A 202 -5.88 16.80 -6.53
C GLU A 202 -6.65 16.33 -7.76
N THR A 203 -7.84 16.88 -7.92
CA THR A 203 -8.65 16.81 -9.12
C THR A 203 -8.09 17.76 -10.14
N CYS A 204 -8.03 17.31 -11.37
CA CYS A 204 -7.76 18.18 -12.49
C CYS A 204 -8.85 19.26 -12.58
N HIS A 205 -8.50 20.49 -12.21
CA HIS A 205 -9.43 21.60 -12.26
C HIS A 205 -9.40 22.23 -13.64
N ASN A 206 -10.57 22.28 -14.26
CA ASN A 206 -10.87 23.34 -15.21
C ASN A 206 -11.49 24.50 -14.42
N ALA A 207 -11.00 25.72 -14.62
CA ALA A 207 -11.52 26.91 -13.94
C ALA A 207 -13.01 27.16 -14.22
N THR A 208 -13.55 26.53 -15.28
CA THR A 208 -14.91 26.72 -15.78
C THR A 208 -15.87 25.56 -15.48
N GLN A 209 -15.43 24.43 -14.94
CA GLN A 209 -16.30 23.28 -14.65
C GLN A 209 -16.09 22.68 -13.25
N PRO A 210 -17.17 22.45 -12.48
CA PRO A 210 -17.09 21.77 -11.19
C PRO A 210 -16.77 20.29 -11.40
N PHE A 211 -15.60 19.85 -10.91
CA PHE A 211 -15.22 18.46 -10.65
C PHE A 211 -15.39 17.48 -11.82
N THR A 212 -14.61 17.64 -12.88
CA THR A 212 -14.39 16.53 -13.83
C THR A 212 -13.39 15.54 -13.19
N PRO A 213 -13.72 14.25 -13.05
CA PRO A 213 -12.77 13.25 -12.55
C PRO A 213 -11.60 13.14 -13.53
N GLY A 214 -10.44 13.63 -13.12
CA GLY A 214 -9.19 13.53 -13.87
C GLY A 214 -8.06 13.08 -12.96
N ALA A 215 -7.17 12.24 -13.49
CA ALA A 215 -5.98 11.78 -12.80
C ALA A 215 -4.80 12.72 -13.09
N CYS A 216 -4.06 13.07 -12.05
CA CYS A 216 -2.83 13.85 -12.16
C CYS A 216 -1.61 12.91 -12.20
N LEU A 217 -0.94 12.85 -13.35
CA LEU A 217 0.20 11.96 -13.59
C LEU A 217 1.53 12.73 -13.69
N GLY A 218 2.63 12.07 -13.35
CA GLY A 218 4.00 12.54 -13.60
C GLY A 218 4.49 13.69 -12.73
N TYR A 219 3.78 14.01 -11.66
CA TYR A 219 4.21 15.04 -10.71
C TYR A 219 5.49 14.62 -9.95
N GLN A 220 6.41 15.58 -9.82
CA GLN A 220 7.64 15.42 -9.04
C GLN A 220 7.64 16.27 -7.77
N ALA A 221 7.79 15.61 -6.62
CA ALA A 221 7.73 16.27 -5.30
C ALA A 221 8.89 17.23 -5.02
N ASN A 222 9.98 17.17 -5.78
CA ASN A 222 11.08 18.15 -5.71
C ASN A 222 10.71 19.40 -6.54
N PHE A 223 10.15 20.38 -5.83
CA PHE A 223 9.56 21.68 -6.19
C PHE A 223 10.22 22.60 -7.26
N THR A 224 10.80 22.11 -8.37
CA THR A 224 11.38 23.02 -9.38
C THR A 224 11.23 22.62 -10.85
N ARG A 225 10.88 21.37 -11.22
CA ARG A 225 11.11 20.92 -12.60
C ARG A 225 9.93 20.36 -13.40
N ARG A 226 8.92 19.74 -12.78
CA ARG A 226 7.80 19.13 -13.55
C ARG A 226 6.45 19.29 -12.86
N ARG A 227 5.56 20.06 -13.49
CA ARG A 227 4.12 20.05 -13.20
C ARG A 227 3.55 18.73 -13.70
N GLY A 228 2.60 18.14 -12.96
CA GLY A 228 1.93 16.93 -13.43
C GLY A 228 1.00 17.24 -14.60
N THR A 229 0.65 16.21 -15.37
CA THR A 229 -0.30 16.28 -16.48
C THR A 229 -1.63 15.69 -16.05
N CYS A 230 -2.70 16.44 -16.31
CA CYS A 230 -4.05 15.94 -16.13
C CYS A 230 -4.51 15.06 -17.27
N VAL A 231 -5.07 13.90 -16.94
CA VAL A 231 -5.66 12.98 -17.89
C VAL A 231 -7.05 12.57 -17.46
N HIS A 232 -7.98 12.49 -18.40
CA HIS A 232 -9.30 11.94 -18.15
C HIS A 232 -9.23 10.43 -18.33
N ALA A 233 -9.46 9.66 -17.26
CA ALA A 233 -9.27 8.22 -17.26
C ALA A 233 -10.38 7.52 -16.46
N SER A 234 -10.62 6.25 -16.75
CA SER A 234 -11.61 5.44 -16.04
C SER A 234 -11.11 4.91 -14.68
N ALA A 235 -9.83 5.08 -14.36
CA ALA A 235 -9.23 4.57 -13.14
C ALA A 235 -9.58 5.47 -11.93
N VAL A 236 -10.22 4.87 -10.92
CA VAL A 236 -10.67 5.56 -9.71
C VAL A 236 -10.09 4.88 -8.47
N LEU A 237 -9.69 5.68 -7.48
CA LEU A 237 -9.34 5.19 -6.14
C LEU A 237 -10.59 5.11 -5.27
N LEU A 238 -10.83 3.92 -4.70
CA LEU A 238 -11.92 3.67 -3.78
C LEU A 238 -11.36 3.26 -2.42
N PRO A 239 -12.00 3.68 -1.32
CA PRO A 239 -11.61 3.23 0.01
C PRO A 239 -11.83 1.74 0.20
N SER A 240 -10.82 1.06 0.77
CA SER A 240 -10.96 -0.32 1.23
C SER A 240 -10.98 -0.32 2.76
N ILE A 241 -12.15 -0.04 3.33
CA ILE A 241 -12.38 -0.04 4.78
C ILE A 241 -13.34 -1.19 5.09
N PRO A 242 -13.09 -2.00 6.14
CA PRO A 242 -14.04 -3.04 6.53
C PRO A 242 -15.41 -2.44 6.82
N ALA A 243 -16.48 -3.09 6.34
CA ALA A 243 -17.85 -2.57 6.40
C ALA A 243 -18.35 -2.29 7.84
N ALA A 244 -17.82 -2.99 8.84
CA ALA A 244 -18.14 -2.73 10.24
C ALA A 244 -17.42 -1.52 10.84
N THR A 245 -16.50 -0.89 10.11
CA THR A 245 -15.74 0.25 10.61
C THR A 245 -16.51 1.53 10.34
N VAL A 246 -16.79 2.29 11.39
CA VAL A 246 -17.57 3.52 11.34
C VAL A 246 -16.71 4.68 11.85
N ALA A 247 -16.75 5.80 11.15
CA ALA A 247 -16.09 7.03 11.62
C ALA A 247 -16.76 7.49 12.94
N ARG A 248 -15.94 7.84 13.94
CA ARG A 248 -16.46 8.43 15.18
C ARG A 248 -17.10 9.79 14.89
N ALA A 249 -18.14 10.13 15.65
CA ALA A 249 -18.83 11.42 15.53
C ALA A 249 -17.92 12.64 15.77
N ASP A 250 -16.85 12.46 16.56
CA ASP A 250 -15.83 13.49 16.80
C ASP A 250 -14.87 13.71 15.61
N GLY A 251 -14.93 12.86 14.58
CA GLY A 251 -14.04 12.87 13.41
C GLY A 251 -12.58 12.48 13.74
N ARG A 252 -12.28 12.06 14.97
CA ARG A 252 -10.90 11.83 15.46
C ARG A 252 -10.45 10.39 15.39
N GLY A 253 -11.28 9.47 14.90
CA GLY A 253 -10.90 8.07 14.75
C GLY A 253 -12.04 7.18 14.29
N TRP A 254 -11.87 5.89 14.54
CA TRP A 254 -12.78 4.84 14.12
C TRP A 254 -13.43 4.15 15.33
N THR A 255 -14.61 3.59 15.09
CA THR A 255 -15.29 2.66 15.98
C THR A 255 -15.81 1.49 15.16
N PHE A 256 -16.21 0.40 15.82
CA PHE A 256 -16.84 -0.72 15.13
C PHE A 256 -18.34 -0.77 15.42
N ASP A 257 -19.12 -1.07 14.39
CA ASP A 257 -20.51 -1.49 14.52
C ASP A 257 -20.56 -2.96 14.97
N ALA A 258 -21.13 -3.20 16.14
CA ALA A 258 -21.29 -4.53 16.72
C ALA A 258 -22.09 -5.47 15.80
N LYS A 259 -23.08 -4.94 15.05
CA LYS A 259 -23.87 -5.74 14.12
C LYS A 259 -23.02 -6.19 12.92
N GLY A 260 -22.22 -5.30 12.36
CA GLY A 260 -21.27 -5.64 11.30
C GLY A 260 -20.25 -6.70 11.73
N LEU A 261 -19.71 -6.59 12.95
CA LEU A 261 -18.79 -7.60 13.50
C LEU A 261 -19.47 -8.95 13.71
N ALA A 262 -20.69 -8.96 14.28
CA ALA A 262 -21.47 -10.18 14.45
C ALA A 262 -21.82 -10.84 13.10
N GLY A 263 -21.93 -10.05 12.02
CA GLY A 263 -22.09 -10.51 10.64
C GLY A 263 -20.81 -11.02 9.98
N GLY A 264 -19.70 -11.13 10.71
CA GLY A 264 -18.43 -11.68 10.19
C GLY A 264 -17.55 -10.67 9.45
N ALA A 265 -17.84 -9.37 9.53
CA ALA A 265 -16.95 -8.35 8.97
C ALA A 265 -15.59 -8.36 9.71
N PRO A 266 -14.46 -8.27 8.99
CA PRO A 266 -13.16 -8.30 9.63
C PRO A 266 -12.90 -7.04 10.45
N ALA A 267 -12.22 -7.19 11.58
CA ALA A 267 -11.73 -6.10 12.42
C ALA A 267 -10.23 -6.23 12.62
N TRP A 268 -9.47 -5.50 11.81
CA TRP A 268 -8.02 -5.40 11.94
C TRP A 268 -7.65 -3.99 12.34
N THR A 269 -6.96 -3.85 13.46
CA THR A 269 -6.38 -2.59 13.92
C THR A 269 -4.88 -2.77 14.10
N GLU A 270 -4.13 -1.75 13.72
CA GLU A 270 -2.69 -1.67 13.99
C GLU A 270 -2.49 -0.78 15.22
N SER A 271 -1.62 -1.22 16.14
CA SER A 271 -1.27 -0.42 17.31
C SER A 271 -0.52 0.84 16.87
N TYR A 272 -0.74 1.95 17.57
CA TYR A 272 0.00 3.17 17.32
C TYR A 272 1.37 3.10 18.03
N TRP A 273 2.43 3.40 17.30
CA TRP A 273 3.75 3.65 17.86
C TRP A 273 4.24 5.03 17.42
N GLU A 274 5.04 5.66 18.26
CA GLU A 274 5.70 6.91 17.89
C GLU A 274 6.79 6.63 16.85
N THR A 275 7.06 7.60 15.98
CA THR A 275 7.96 7.44 14.82
C THR A 275 9.39 7.01 15.19
N ASP A 276 9.78 7.20 16.46
CA ASP A 276 11.08 6.84 17.04
C ASP A 276 10.97 5.75 18.15
N THR A 277 9.90 4.97 18.18
CA THR A 277 9.74 3.93 19.23
C THR A 277 10.67 2.73 19.02
N PHE A 278 10.89 2.33 17.76
CA PHE A 278 11.62 1.10 17.46
C PHE A 278 13.02 1.39 16.91
N HIS A 279 13.99 1.44 17.82
CA HIS A 279 15.40 1.46 17.45
C HIS A 279 16.13 0.31 18.14
N THR A 280 16.90 -0.43 17.36
CA THR A 280 17.87 -1.36 17.92
C THR A 280 19.19 -0.63 18.05
N ARG A 281 19.75 -0.60 19.27
CA ARG A 281 21.09 -0.07 19.53
C ARG A 281 21.91 -1.17 20.19
N THR A 282 23.15 -1.29 19.76
CA THR A 282 24.14 -2.15 20.39
C THR A 282 25.08 -1.27 21.21
N PHE A 283 25.39 -1.70 22.43
CA PHE A 283 26.31 -1.02 23.32
C PHE A 283 27.13 -2.06 24.09
N LEU A 284 28.34 -1.67 24.50
CA LEU A 284 29.12 -2.48 25.42
C LEU A 284 28.47 -2.37 26.80
N LYS A 285 28.17 -3.52 27.41
CA LYS A 285 27.66 -3.58 28.78
C LYS A 285 28.85 -3.66 29.72
N ASP A 286 28.98 -2.69 30.62
CA ASP A 286 29.95 -2.74 31.69
C ASP A 286 29.70 -3.97 32.59
N PRO A 287 30.74 -4.52 33.24
CA PRO A 287 30.59 -5.60 34.19
C PRO A 287 29.62 -5.20 35.33
N ASP A 288 28.74 -6.12 35.75
CA ASP A 288 27.68 -5.82 36.73
C ASP A 288 28.22 -5.27 38.06
N HIS A 289 29.44 -5.66 38.45
CA HIS A 289 30.09 -5.20 39.68
C HIS A 289 30.67 -3.78 39.57
N LEU A 290 30.99 -3.30 38.37
CA LEU A 290 31.64 -2.01 38.16
C LEU A 290 30.76 -0.86 38.66
N ALA A 291 29.45 -0.94 38.39
CA ALA A 291 28.48 0.05 38.86
C ALA A 291 28.46 0.13 40.40
N THR A 292 28.46 -1.03 41.08
CA THR A 292 28.52 -1.10 42.55
C THR A 292 29.83 -0.55 43.08
N THR A 293 30.97 -0.90 42.48
CA THR A 293 32.28 -0.39 42.88
C THR A 293 32.37 1.12 42.72
N LEU A 294 31.93 1.67 41.59
CA LEU A 294 31.91 3.12 41.34
C LEU A 294 31.00 3.84 42.34
N LEU A 295 29.83 3.29 42.64
CA LEU A 295 28.91 3.89 43.61
C LEU A 295 29.49 3.90 45.03
N VAL A 296 30.06 2.78 45.49
CA VAL A 296 30.66 2.66 46.82
C VAL A 296 31.87 3.59 46.96
N THR A 297 32.79 3.54 45.99
CA THR A 297 34.00 4.38 46.01
C THR A 297 33.66 5.86 45.92
N GLY A 298 32.72 6.24 45.04
CA GLY A 298 32.23 7.63 44.94
C GLY A 298 31.55 8.13 46.22
N THR A 299 30.78 7.28 46.89
CA THR A 299 30.14 7.63 48.17
C THR A 299 31.18 7.82 49.28
N LEU A 300 32.14 6.90 49.40
CA LEU A 300 33.21 7.00 50.40
C LEU A 300 34.07 8.24 50.19
N ALA A 301 34.42 8.56 48.94
CA ALA A 301 35.16 9.78 48.62
C ALA A 301 34.36 11.04 49.02
N THR A 302 33.06 11.07 48.72
CA THR A 302 32.17 12.19 49.09
C THR A 302 32.09 12.37 50.62
N VAL A 303 31.89 11.27 51.36
CA VAL A 303 31.87 11.29 52.83
C VAL A 303 33.21 11.75 53.41
N MET A 304 34.33 11.27 52.86
CA MET A 304 35.66 11.70 53.30
C MET A 304 35.87 13.19 53.07
N VAL A 305 35.55 13.71 51.89
CA VAL A 305 35.67 15.15 51.59
C VAL A 305 34.80 15.97 52.53
N TYR A 306 33.57 15.53 52.82
CA TYR A 306 32.70 16.20 53.79
C TYR A 306 33.28 16.19 55.21
N ALA A 307 33.77 15.04 55.67
CA ALA A 307 34.36 14.88 57.00
C ALA A 307 35.63 15.72 57.17
N ILE A 308 36.52 15.72 56.17
CA ILE A 308 37.73 16.55 56.15
C ILE A 308 37.36 18.03 56.13
N GLY A 309 36.41 18.43 55.28
CA GLY A 309 35.91 19.80 55.22
C GLY A 309 35.38 20.31 56.55
N LYS A 310 34.53 19.50 57.21
CA LYS A 310 34.04 19.76 58.57
C LYS A 310 35.17 19.87 59.59
N PHE A 311 36.15 18.97 59.54
CA PHE A 311 37.30 18.97 60.45
C PHE A 311 38.18 20.21 60.28
N LEU A 312 38.38 20.68 59.05
CA LEU A 312 39.18 21.86 58.74
C LEU A 312 38.42 23.19 58.95
N GLY A 313 37.20 23.16 59.49
CA GLY A 313 36.40 24.37 59.73
C GLY A 313 35.91 25.05 58.44
N ALA A 314 36.07 24.40 57.29
CA ALA A 314 35.52 24.87 56.03
C ALA A 314 34.01 24.61 56.00
N ARG A 315 33.23 25.60 55.56
CA ARG A 315 31.83 25.36 55.18
C ARG A 315 31.82 24.58 53.88
N VAL A 316 31.75 23.25 53.96
CA VAL A 316 31.54 22.40 52.79
C VAL A 316 30.03 22.17 52.66
N PHE A 317 29.46 22.92 51.71
CA PHE A 317 28.03 23.13 51.42
C PHE A 317 27.19 23.68 52.57
#